data_AF-A0A1G0CF74-F1
#
_entry.id   AF-A0A1G0CF74-F1
#
_cell.length_a   1.000
_cell.length_b   1.000
_cell.length_c   1.000
_cell.angle_alpha   90.00
_cell.angle_beta   90.00
_cell.angle_gamma   90.00
#
_symmetry.space_group_name_H-M   'P 1'
#
loop_
_entity.id
_entity.type
_entity.pdbx_description
1 polymer ?
#
loop_
_entity_poly.entity_id
_entity_poly.type
_entity_poly.pdbx_seq_one_letter_code
_entity_poly.pdbx_strand_id
1 'polypeptide(L)'
;MKTSYLLLVLLVSAKALSQCPVYGPNLIPNPSFELTNAFCTGTDNQLYVDQSPVQNWIGTDPLSSGGSTPDITRNDATVCGSIVNAANNTCFTGTKKLGLFVYTSSSGREYIQAQLTSNLVAGRTYCFSMDVRSRYGAAGNVLLNTDGIGAHFRNSGAINIQTMNGGNQFLGPGSTINATPQVQQPAGIVITNACTTVTGTFVAAGGESRIVIGNFRNNASTTLSGAGSSAYMYVDNLTLYEVNPLPIELLSFNATCAEEKVQLVWTTESERDNDFFTIEKSCDGFSFEKVATIPGAGNSSVTQHYSLPDPQPCHGTGYYRLSQTDYNGNREVFDLVTVSCGNATEALLYPNPASTSFSLMGNLNAKDQLQLFSSNGELVRDFSNQLEGAKTMLTVDVRGISPGVYLLRLAGEGSDPIIYKLAIQQ
;
A
#
# COMPACT_ATOMS: atom_id res chain seq x y z
N MET A 1 34.86 -11.04 29.54
CA MET A 1 33.67 -11.50 28.80
C MET A 1 32.45 -10.74 29.32
N LYS A 2 32.00 -9.73 28.59
CA LYS A 2 30.69 -9.09 28.77
C LYS A 2 30.15 -8.83 27.38
N THR A 3 29.13 -9.57 27.01
CA THR A 3 28.45 -9.49 25.71
C THR A 3 27.28 -8.53 25.89
N SER A 4 27.35 -7.35 25.29
CA SER A 4 26.23 -6.42 25.21
C SER A 4 25.44 -6.72 23.95
N TYR A 5 24.19 -7.15 24.11
CA TYR A 5 23.21 -7.18 23.01
C TYR A 5 22.67 -5.77 22.80
N LEU A 6 22.94 -5.21 21.63
CA LEU A 6 22.38 -3.95 21.17
C LEU A 6 20.97 -4.25 20.62
N LEU A 7 19.95 -3.96 21.42
CA LEU A 7 18.55 -4.04 20.98
C LEU A 7 18.28 -2.81 20.07
N LEU A 8 18.31 -3.01 18.76
CA LEU A 8 17.95 -1.98 17.78
C LEU A 8 16.42 -1.87 17.77
N VAL A 9 15.88 -0.98 18.59
CA VAL A 9 14.46 -0.60 18.53
C VAL A 9 14.29 0.31 17.32
N LEU A 10 13.86 -0.27 16.20
CA LEU A 10 13.34 0.47 15.06
C LEU A 10 12.08 1.22 15.50
N LEU A 11 12.24 2.50 15.80
CA LEU A 11 11.14 3.46 15.92
C LEU A 11 10.54 3.68 14.52
N VAL A 12 9.69 2.76 14.08
CA VAL A 12 8.72 3.05 13.03
C VAL A 12 7.79 4.12 13.59
N SER A 13 7.72 5.28 12.94
CA SER A 13 6.83 6.36 13.32
C SER A 13 5.38 5.86 13.29
N ALA A 14 4.79 5.67 14.47
CA ALA A 14 3.44 5.16 14.69
C ALA A 14 2.30 6.09 14.21
N LYS A 15 2.56 6.98 13.23
CA LYS A 15 1.58 7.91 12.66
C LYS A 15 1.08 7.52 11.26
N ALA A 16 1.59 6.45 10.64
CA ALA A 16 1.20 6.02 9.29
C ALA A 16 0.35 4.73 9.24
N LEU A 17 0.06 4.08 10.38
CA LEU A 17 -0.63 2.78 10.44
C LEU A 17 -2.13 2.84 10.80
N SER A 18 -2.70 4.04 10.98
CA SER A 18 -4.07 4.19 11.49
C SER A 18 -5.17 4.30 10.42
N GLN A 19 -4.83 4.29 9.13
CA GLN A 19 -5.82 4.39 8.05
C GLN A 19 -5.62 3.27 7.04
N CYS A 20 -6.74 2.71 6.58
CA CYS A 20 -6.77 1.69 5.55
C CYS A 20 -6.08 2.20 4.29
N PRO A 21 -5.09 1.48 3.74
CA PRO A 21 -4.49 1.88 2.49
C PRO A 21 -5.55 1.80 1.38
N VAL A 22 -5.64 2.86 0.58
CA VAL A 22 -6.72 3.05 -0.38
C VAL A 22 -6.37 2.36 -1.69
N TYR A 23 -6.84 1.12 -1.86
CA TYR A 23 -6.70 0.34 -3.09
C TYR A 23 -8.08 0.05 -3.70
N GLY A 24 -8.70 1.06 -4.31
CA GLY A 24 -9.96 0.90 -5.04
C GLY A 24 -11.14 1.71 -4.48
N PRO A 25 -12.36 1.48 -4.98
CA PRO A 25 -13.53 2.23 -4.58
C PRO A 25 -13.96 1.89 -3.15
N ASN A 26 -14.44 2.88 -2.41
CA ASN A 26 -15.03 2.66 -1.10
C ASN A 26 -16.30 1.82 -1.25
N LEU A 27 -16.35 0.66 -0.59
CA LEU A 27 -17.49 -0.25 -0.66
C LEU A 27 -18.66 0.17 0.23
N ILE A 28 -18.44 1.13 1.13
CA ILE A 28 -19.49 1.74 1.95
C ILE A 28 -20.04 2.98 1.21
N PRO A 29 -21.36 3.18 1.14
CA PRO A 29 -21.96 4.39 0.58
C PRO A 29 -21.71 5.60 1.51
N ASN A 30 -20.48 6.13 1.48
CA ASN A 30 -20.02 7.31 2.19
C ASN A 30 -19.25 8.19 1.18
N PRO A 31 -19.50 9.51 1.04
CA PRO A 31 -20.21 10.43 1.94
C PRO A 31 -21.69 10.65 1.60
N SER A 32 -22.48 9.58 1.45
CA SER A 32 -23.92 9.71 1.16
C SER A 32 -24.70 10.51 2.21
N PHE A 33 -24.17 10.64 3.42
CA PHE A 33 -24.69 11.52 4.47
C PHE A 33 -24.89 12.95 3.97
N GLU A 34 -23.96 13.44 3.16
CA GLU A 34 -23.95 14.79 2.58
C GLU A 34 -25.11 15.03 1.61
N LEU A 35 -25.59 13.98 0.95
CA LEU A 35 -26.63 14.04 -0.09
C LEU A 35 -28.06 14.13 0.47
N THR A 36 -28.20 14.12 1.79
CA THR A 36 -29.51 14.13 2.46
C THR A 36 -30.18 15.51 2.38
N ASN A 37 -31.36 15.58 1.76
CA ASN A 37 -32.18 16.80 1.65
C ASN A 37 -33.13 17.01 2.86
N ALA A 38 -33.03 16.18 3.89
CA ALA A 38 -33.85 16.31 5.09
C ALA A 38 -33.57 17.65 5.79
N PHE A 39 -34.62 18.46 5.93
CA PHE A 39 -34.59 19.67 6.73
C PHE A 39 -35.22 19.38 8.08
N CYS A 40 -34.46 19.63 9.14
CA CYS A 40 -34.96 19.76 10.49
C CYS A 40 -36.04 20.85 10.54
N THR A 41 -37.31 20.44 10.48
CA THR A 41 -38.47 21.35 10.49
C THR A 41 -39.23 21.19 11.80
N GLY A 42 -38.60 21.51 12.92
CA GLY A 42 -39.30 21.49 14.21
C GLY A 42 -38.43 21.77 15.44
N THR A 43 -39.08 22.21 16.53
CA THR A 43 -38.54 22.36 17.89
C THR A 43 -38.56 21.04 18.68
N ASP A 44 -38.66 19.89 18.02
CA ASP A 44 -38.71 18.60 18.70
C ASP A 44 -37.36 18.29 19.34
N ASN A 45 -37.38 18.33 20.66
CA ASN A 45 -36.20 18.23 21.52
C ASN A 45 -35.83 16.76 21.83
N GLN A 46 -36.39 15.79 21.09
CA GLN A 46 -36.03 14.37 21.13
C GLN A 46 -36.21 13.70 19.76
N LEU A 47 -35.19 12.96 19.33
CA LEU A 47 -35.00 12.27 18.04
C LEU A 47 -35.86 11.00 17.85
N TYR A 48 -36.98 10.82 18.54
CA TYR A 48 -37.71 9.52 18.53
C TYR A 48 -38.66 9.28 17.36
N VAL A 49 -38.61 10.10 16.31
CA VAL A 49 -39.34 9.86 15.05
C VAL A 49 -38.63 10.48 13.85
N ASP A 50 -37.38 10.96 13.99
CA ASP A 50 -36.72 11.70 12.91
C ASP A 50 -36.22 10.73 11.82
N GLN A 51 -37.18 10.37 10.97
CA GLN A 51 -37.05 9.72 9.68
C GLN A 51 -36.33 10.62 8.68
N SER A 52 -35.26 11.33 9.05
CA SER A 52 -34.43 12.03 8.07
C SER A 52 -33.87 10.97 7.13
N PRO A 53 -34.30 10.89 5.84
CA PRO A 53 -33.87 9.83 4.96
C PRO A 53 -32.41 10.07 4.60
N VAL A 54 -31.50 9.59 5.44
CA VAL A 54 -30.09 9.52 5.10
C VAL A 54 -29.99 8.57 3.94
N GLN A 55 -29.57 9.09 2.79
CA GLN A 55 -29.58 8.31 1.57
C GLN A 55 -28.75 7.03 1.76
N ASN A 56 -29.38 5.86 1.53
CA ASN A 56 -28.79 4.53 1.67
C ASN A 56 -28.55 4.01 3.11
N TRP A 57 -28.87 4.79 4.14
CA TRP A 57 -28.69 4.38 5.55
C TRP A 57 -30.03 4.31 6.28
N ILE A 58 -30.22 3.25 7.06
CA ILE A 58 -31.44 3.00 7.84
C ILE A 58 -31.08 2.48 9.23
N GLY A 59 -32.03 2.56 10.16
CA GLY A 59 -31.93 1.95 11.48
C GLY A 59 -32.26 0.47 11.47
N THR A 60 -32.21 -0.15 12.65
CA THR A 60 -32.59 -1.57 12.83
C THR A 60 -34.02 -1.79 13.33
N ASP A 61 -34.73 -0.75 13.76
CA ASP A 61 -36.18 -0.78 13.99
C ASP A 61 -36.91 -0.03 12.86
N PRO A 62 -37.77 -0.70 12.08
CA PRO A 62 -38.65 -0.02 11.15
C PRO A 62 -39.84 0.61 11.89
N LEU A 63 -39.60 1.78 12.47
CA LEU A 63 -40.61 2.81 12.75
C LEU A 63 -41.52 2.64 13.99
N SER A 64 -41.18 1.85 15.02
CA SER A 64 -42.02 1.81 16.24
C SER A 64 -41.30 1.58 17.57
N SER A 65 -41.29 2.61 18.43
CA SER A 65 -41.10 2.58 19.90
C SER A 65 -39.84 1.90 20.47
N GLY A 66 -38.90 1.47 19.63
CA GLY A 66 -37.77 0.64 20.03
C GLY A 66 -36.49 0.86 19.22
N GLY A 67 -36.02 2.10 19.10
CA GLY A 67 -34.66 2.47 18.67
C GLY A 67 -34.52 2.69 17.17
N SER A 68 -34.50 3.94 16.71
CA SER A 68 -34.34 4.25 15.28
C SER A 68 -33.38 5.43 15.05
N THR A 69 -32.18 5.11 14.60
CA THR A 69 -31.24 6.01 13.89
C THR A 69 -31.27 5.66 12.41
N PRO A 70 -30.56 6.32 11.47
CA PRO A 70 -29.48 7.31 11.62
C PRO A 70 -29.94 8.71 12.06
N ASP A 71 -29.46 9.20 13.20
CA ASP A 71 -29.65 10.61 13.59
C ASP A 71 -28.68 11.49 12.81
N ILE A 72 -29.16 12.38 11.95
CA ILE A 72 -28.29 13.26 11.17
C ILE A 72 -27.93 14.53 11.95
N THR A 73 -26.63 14.86 12.03
CA THR A 73 -26.16 16.07 12.70
C THR A 73 -25.31 16.91 11.75
N ARG A 74 -25.54 18.23 11.72
CA ARG A 74 -24.71 19.15 10.93
C ARG A 74 -23.43 19.58 11.67
N ASN A 75 -22.43 19.98 10.91
CA ASN A 75 -21.16 20.50 11.42
C ASN A 75 -21.24 22.01 11.75
N ASP A 76 -22.16 22.76 11.11
CA ASP A 76 -22.52 24.12 11.45
C ASP A 76 -23.66 24.12 12.49
N ALA A 77 -23.46 24.75 13.64
CA ALA A 77 -24.28 24.58 14.84
C ALA A 77 -25.70 25.20 14.80
N THR A 78 -26.34 25.31 13.63
CA THR A 78 -27.59 26.06 13.41
C THR A 78 -28.84 25.19 13.19
N VAL A 79 -29.04 24.21 14.09
CA VAL A 79 -30.33 23.59 14.51
C VAL A 79 -30.60 22.14 14.04
N CYS A 80 -30.51 21.23 15.01
CA CYS A 80 -31.57 20.30 15.45
C CYS A 80 -31.21 19.79 16.87
N GLY A 81 -31.91 20.25 17.90
CA GLY A 81 -31.64 19.89 19.30
C GLY A 81 -30.38 20.55 19.90
N SER A 82 -30.56 21.25 21.00
CA SER A 82 -29.49 21.97 21.69
C SER A 82 -28.32 21.05 22.09
N ILE A 83 -27.11 21.35 21.61
CA ILE A 83 -25.99 21.86 22.42
C ILE A 83 -24.66 21.93 21.62
N VAL A 84 -24.19 23.17 21.46
CA VAL A 84 -22.89 23.74 21.88
C VAL A 84 -21.65 22.81 21.87
N ASN A 85 -20.92 22.81 20.75
CA ASN A 85 -19.69 23.62 20.63
C ASN A 85 -19.14 23.45 19.22
N ALA A 86 -19.20 24.54 18.45
CA ALA A 86 -18.51 24.70 17.17
C ALA A 86 -16.97 24.79 17.32
N ALA A 87 -16.43 24.49 18.50
CA ALA A 87 -15.00 24.48 18.74
C ALA A 87 -14.41 23.15 18.21
N ASN A 88 -13.81 23.24 17.02
CA ASN A 88 -12.91 22.25 16.43
C ASN A 88 -13.54 20.89 16.05
N ASN A 89 -14.58 20.90 15.22
CA ASN A 89 -15.04 19.67 14.56
C ASN A 89 -14.14 19.26 13.38
N THR A 90 -12.83 19.14 13.60
CA THR A 90 -11.85 18.67 12.60
C THR A 90 -11.87 17.16 12.42
N CYS A 91 -12.74 16.46 13.14
CA CYS A 91 -12.85 15.00 13.17
C CYS A 91 -13.39 14.39 11.89
N PHE A 92 -14.33 15.12 11.30
CA PHE A 92 -15.24 14.62 10.28
C PHE A 92 -15.07 15.50 9.06
N THR A 93 -15.11 14.88 7.88
CA THR A 93 -15.07 15.65 6.63
C THR A 93 -16.50 16.06 6.25
N GLY A 94 -16.65 17.01 5.32
CA GLY A 94 -17.98 17.45 4.91
C GLY A 94 -18.76 18.25 5.98
N THR A 95 -20.08 18.24 5.86
CA THR A 95 -21.01 19.07 6.63
C THR A 95 -21.95 18.26 7.52
N LYS A 96 -22.04 16.94 7.35
CA LYS A 96 -23.00 16.06 8.03
C LYS A 96 -22.30 14.82 8.58
N LYS A 97 -22.85 14.30 9.67
CA LYS A 97 -22.39 13.08 10.35
C LYS A 97 -23.58 12.35 10.95
N LEU A 98 -23.42 11.07 11.26
CA LEU A 98 -24.46 10.29 11.92
C LEU A 98 -24.25 10.21 13.42
N GLY A 99 -25.33 10.11 14.18
CA GLY A 99 -25.34 9.86 15.60
C GLY A 99 -26.18 8.64 15.97
N LEU A 100 -25.84 8.04 17.11
CA LEU A 100 -26.55 6.90 17.67
C LEU A 100 -26.28 6.70 19.17
N PHE A 101 -27.30 6.24 19.90
CA PHE A 101 -27.19 5.72 21.26
C PHE A 101 -26.58 4.32 21.25
N VAL A 102 -25.33 4.21 21.69
CA VAL A 102 -24.60 2.94 21.76
C VAL A 102 -24.76 2.22 23.10
N TYR A 103 -25.35 2.89 24.10
CA TYR A 103 -25.62 2.34 25.41
C TYR A 103 -26.70 3.13 26.14
N THR A 104 -27.60 2.43 26.84
CA THR A 104 -28.38 2.96 27.95
C THR A 104 -28.43 1.94 29.09
N SER A 105 -28.70 2.40 30.31
CA SER A 105 -28.84 1.54 31.49
C SER A 105 -29.98 0.50 31.37
N SER A 106 -30.99 0.76 30.54
CA SER A 106 -32.07 -0.19 30.22
C SER A 106 -31.71 -1.19 29.11
N SER A 107 -30.42 -1.31 28.75
CA SER A 107 -29.92 -2.07 27.59
C SER A 107 -30.42 -1.57 26.25
N GLY A 108 -30.91 -0.33 26.20
CA GLY A 108 -31.38 0.27 24.97
C GLY A 108 -30.26 0.80 24.10
N ARG A 109 -30.34 0.52 22.80
CA ARG A 109 -29.27 0.78 21.83
C ARG A 109 -29.84 0.94 20.45
N GLU A 110 -29.09 1.67 19.65
CA GLU A 110 -29.37 1.92 18.25
C GLU A 110 -28.24 1.37 17.38
N TYR A 111 -28.61 0.99 16.16
CA TYR A 111 -27.67 0.57 15.14
C TYR A 111 -28.11 1.16 13.82
N ILE A 112 -27.12 1.61 13.05
CA ILE A 112 -27.30 2.05 11.67
C ILE A 112 -26.81 0.96 10.73
N GLN A 113 -27.42 0.86 9.55
CA GLN A 113 -27.04 -0.11 8.54
C GLN A 113 -27.17 0.44 7.13
N ALA A 114 -26.32 -0.06 6.22
CA ALA A 114 -26.32 0.29 4.81
C ALA A 114 -26.02 -0.92 3.93
N GLN A 115 -26.50 -0.86 2.69
CA GLN A 115 -26.11 -1.78 1.63
C GLN A 115 -24.72 -1.39 1.10
N LEU A 116 -23.81 -2.35 0.98
CA LEU A 116 -22.52 -2.15 0.35
C LEU A 116 -22.70 -1.96 -1.16
N THR A 117 -21.79 -1.23 -1.81
CA THR A 117 -21.84 -1.00 -3.26
C THR A 117 -21.57 -2.27 -4.07
N SER A 118 -20.87 -3.24 -3.49
CA SER A 118 -20.73 -4.61 -3.98
C SER A 118 -20.65 -5.59 -2.81
N ASN A 119 -20.90 -6.88 -3.09
CA ASN A 119 -20.73 -7.93 -2.09
C ASN A 119 -19.25 -8.21 -1.86
N LEU A 120 -18.88 -8.51 -0.62
CA LEU A 120 -17.53 -8.95 -0.29
C LEU A 120 -17.25 -10.35 -0.86
N VAL A 121 -16.01 -10.58 -1.28
CA VAL A 121 -15.58 -11.84 -1.90
C VAL A 121 -14.94 -12.73 -0.84
N ALA A 122 -15.35 -13.99 -0.80
CA ALA A 122 -14.83 -14.98 0.15
C ALA A 122 -13.30 -15.06 0.10
N GLY A 123 -12.65 -15.11 1.26
CA GLY A 123 -11.20 -15.28 1.39
C GLY A 123 -10.37 -14.02 1.12
N ARG A 124 -10.99 -12.92 0.67
CA ARG A 124 -10.31 -11.64 0.50
C ARG A 124 -10.24 -10.87 1.83
N THR A 125 -9.14 -10.16 2.03
CA THR A 125 -8.94 -9.30 3.19
C THR A 125 -9.52 -7.93 2.89
N TYR A 126 -10.29 -7.38 3.82
CA TYR A 126 -10.80 -6.03 3.75
C TYR A 126 -10.30 -5.22 4.94
N CYS A 127 -10.05 -3.94 4.72
CA CYS A 127 -9.77 -2.98 5.78
C CYS A 127 -10.95 -2.04 5.92
N PHE A 128 -11.51 -2.01 7.12
CA PHE A 128 -12.58 -1.09 7.50
C PHE A 128 -12.03 -0.02 8.43
N SER A 129 -12.48 1.23 8.24
CA SER A 129 -12.20 2.32 9.15
C SER A 129 -13.41 3.26 9.26
N MET A 130 -13.64 3.80 10.45
CA MET A 130 -14.57 4.89 10.71
C MET A 130 -14.00 5.84 11.76
N ASP A 131 -14.29 7.12 11.63
CA ASP A 131 -14.00 8.10 12.66
C ASP A 131 -15.19 8.19 13.61
N VAL A 132 -14.90 8.18 14.91
CA VAL A 132 -15.89 8.21 15.97
C VAL A 132 -15.50 9.18 17.07
N ARG A 133 -16.52 9.74 17.74
CA ARG A 133 -16.34 10.49 18.98
C ARG A 133 -17.59 10.40 19.84
N SER A 134 -17.42 10.40 21.16
CA SER A 134 -18.54 10.52 22.09
C SER A 134 -19.11 11.94 22.05
N ARG A 135 -20.42 12.07 22.14
CA ARG A 135 -21.09 13.37 22.26
C ARG A 135 -20.74 13.99 23.61
N TYR A 136 -20.21 15.21 23.56
CA TYR A 136 -20.02 16.02 24.76
C TYR A 136 -21.38 16.57 25.23
N GLY A 137 -21.68 16.40 26.51
CA GLY A 137 -22.87 16.97 27.13
C GLY A 137 -22.71 18.47 27.41
N ALA A 138 -23.78 19.27 27.35
CA ALA A 138 -23.74 20.57 28.03
C ALA A 138 -23.71 20.39 29.53
N ALA A 139 -23.46 21.49 30.24
CA ALA A 139 -23.85 21.66 31.63
C ALA A 139 -25.31 21.19 31.82
N GLY A 140 -25.49 20.04 32.47
CA GLY A 140 -26.79 19.44 32.80
C GLY A 140 -27.16 18.15 32.07
N ASN A 141 -26.48 17.74 30.98
CA ASN A 141 -26.77 16.48 30.27
C ASN A 141 -25.50 15.64 30.09
N VAL A 142 -25.02 15.04 31.19
CA VAL A 142 -23.77 14.28 31.21
C VAL A 142 -23.99 12.90 30.58
N LEU A 143 -23.36 12.67 29.43
CA LEU A 143 -23.34 11.38 28.76
C LEU A 143 -22.15 10.54 29.22
N LEU A 144 -22.30 9.22 29.18
CA LEU A 144 -21.23 8.27 29.38
C LEU A 144 -20.35 8.20 28.12
N ASN A 145 -19.06 8.02 28.33
CA ASN A 145 -18.14 7.54 27.32
C ASN A 145 -18.11 6.01 27.36
N THR A 146 -17.83 5.36 26.23
CA THR A 146 -17.78 3.90 26.18
C THR A 146 -16.77 3.36 25.17
N ASP A 147 -16.36 2.10 25.36
CA ASP A 147 -15.65 1.29 24.36
C ASP A 147 -16.60 0.62 23.35
N GLY A 148 -17.92 0.85 23.50
CA GLY A 148 -18.97 0.17 22.78
C GLY A 148 -19.24 0.75 21.40
N ILE A 149 -18.44 0.37 20.40
CA ILE A 149 -18.73 0.60 18.99
C ILE A 149 -17.99 -0.43 18.13
N GLY A 150 -18.61 -0.87 17.03
CA GLY A 150 -17.99 -1.70 16.03
C GLY A 150 -18.81 -1.75 14.74
N ALA A 151 -18.34 -2.56 13.80
CA ALA A 151 -18.97 -2.83 12.52
C ALA A 151 -19.10 -4.34 12.31
N HIS A 152 -20.31 -4.76 11.93
CA HIS A 152 -20.65 -6.11 11.55
C HIS A 152 -21.04 -6.14 10.07
N PHE A 153 -20.33 -6.94 9.28
CA PHE A 153 -20.62 -7.20 7.88
C PHE A 153 -21.39 -8.51 7.75
N ARG A 154 -22.50 -8.48 7.01
CA ARG A 154 -23.41 -9.62 6.90
C ARG A 154 -23.90 -9.86 5.47
N ASN A 155 -24.18 -11.12 5.16
CA ASN A 155 -24.67 -11.60 3.85
C ASN A 155 -26.20 -11.78 3.78
N SER A 156 -26.91 -11.26 4.77
CA SER A 156 -28.37 -11.34 4.88
C SER A 156 -28.99 -9.96 4.67
N GLY A 157 -30.33 -9.91 4.54
CA GLY A 157 -31.09 -8.66 4.41
C GLY A 157 -30.92 -7.69 5.59
N ALA A 158 -31.65 -6.57 5.56
CA ALA A 158 -31.61 -5.61 6.66
C ALA A 158 -32.02 -6.26 8.00
N ILE A 159 -31.40 -5.84 9.11
CA ILE A 159 -31.86 -6.24 10.44
C ILE A 159 -33.15 -5.49 10.76
N ASN A 160 -34.19 -6.23 11.14
CA ASN A 160 -35.38 -5.70 11.79
C ASN A 160 -35.44 -6.30 13.20
N ILE A 161 -35.04 -5.52 14.21
CA ILE A 161 -34.83 -5.99 15.58
C ILE A 161 -36.11 -6.45 16.26
N GLN A 162 -37.26 -5.89 15.90
CA GLN A 162 -38.57 -6.32 16.41
C GLN A 162 -38.85 -7.75 15.96
N THR A 163 -38.73 -8.02 14.67
CA THR A 163 -39.03 -9.34 14.10
C THR A 163 -37.94 -10.38 14.36
N MET A 164 -36.68 -9.96 14.41
CA MET A 164 -35.53 -10.87 14.48
C MET A 164 -34.97 -11.04 15.89
N ASN A 165 -35.24 -10.12 16.82
CA ASN A 165 -34.75 -10.18 18.20
C ASN A 165 -35.86 -10.01 19.25
N GLY A 166 -37.13 -10.06 18.84
CA GLY A 166 -38.27 -9.86 19.73
C GLY A 166 -38.27 -8.49 20.42
N GLY A 167 -37.71 -7.47 19.75
CA GLY A 167 -37.60 -6.11 20.30
C GLY A 167 -36.42 -5.90 21.26
N ASN A 168 -35.63 -6.93 21.57
CA ASN A 168 -34.42 -6.76 22.39
C ASN A 168 -33.40 -5.91 21.63
N GLN A 169 -32.99 -4.78 22.19
CA GLN A 169 -32.12 -3.81 21.50
C GLN A 169 -30.64 -4.19 21.46
N PHE A 170 -30.25 -5.35 21.99
CA PHE A 170 -28.86 -5.82 22.00
C PHE A 170 -28.58 -6.81 20.84
N LEU A 171 -27.60 -6.51 20.00
CA LEU A 171 -27.13 -7.38 18.92
C LEU A 171 -25.74 -7.92 19.30
N GLY A 172 -25.59 -9.22 19.51
CA GLY A 172 -24.27 -9.80 19.84
C GLY A 172 -24.36 -11.12 20.59
N PRO A 173 -23.24 -11.64 21.11
CA PRO A 173 -23.21 -12.88 21.87
C PRO A 173 -24.24 -12.91 23.00
N GLY A 174 -25.17 -13.87 22.91
CA GLY A 174 -26.29 -14.02 23.85
C GLY A 174 -27.60 -13.38 23.41
N SER A 175 -27.65 -12.68 22.27
CA SER A 175 -28.91 -12.27 21.62
C SER A 175 -29.28 -13.20 20.46
N THR A 176 -30.54 -13.12 20.00
CA THR A 176 -31.06 -13.95 18.90
C THR A 176 -30.31 -13.72 17.59
N ILE A 177 -29.81 -12.50 17.39
CA ILE A 177 -29.13 -12.08 16.15
C ILE A 177 -27.61 -12.38 16.20
N ASN A 178 -27.06 -12.77 17.35
CA ASN A 178 -25.67 -13.18 17.57
C ASN A 178 -24.64 -12.52 16.63
N ALA A 179 -24.69 -11.20 16.53
CA ALA A 179 -23.88 -10.44 15.59
C ALA A 179 -22.46 -10.27 16.15
N THR A 180 -21.51 -11.03 15.63
CA THR A 180 -20.09 -10.86 15.96
C THR A 180 -19.48 -9.82 15.03
N PRO A 181 -19.05 -8.65 15.52
CA PRO A 181 -18.44 -7.62 14.68
C PRO A 181 -17.07 -8.08 14.17
N GLN A 182 -16.78 -7.80 12.90
CA GLN A 182 -15.46 -8.04 12.31
C GLN A 182 -14.44 -6.99 12.75
N VAL A 183 -14.89 -5.75 12.99
CA VAL A 183 -14.07 -4.68 13.54
C VAL A 183 -14.81 -4.05 14.72
N GLN A 184 -14.14 -3.93 15.86
CA GLN A 184 -14.72 -3.36 17.06
C GLN A 184 -13.66 -2.60 17.85
N GLN A 185 -14.05 -1.50 18.49
CA GLN A 185 -13.16 -0.80 19.42
C GLN A 185 -12.69 -1.75 20.53
N PRO A 186 -11.39 -1.85 20.84
CA PRO A 186 -10.88 -2.78 21.85
C PRO A 186 -11.54 -2.59 23.22
N ALA A 187 -11.85 -3.69 23.89
CA ALA A 187 -12.47 -3.66 25.21
C ALA A 187 -11.58 -2.90 26.21
N GLY A 188 -12.20 -2.03 27.00
CA GLY A 188 -11.52 -1.18 27.99
C GLY A 188 -10.90 0.10 27.43
N ILE A 189 -10.78 0.27 26.11
CA ILE A 189 -10.30 1.50 25.49
C ILE A 189 -11.49 2.41 25.18
N VAL A 190 -11.83 3.24 26.17
CA VAL A 190 -13.01 4.11 26.13
C VAL A 190 -12.82 5.29 25.18
N ILE A 191 -13.79 5.49 24.28
CA ILE A 191 -13.85 6.63 23.35
C ILE A 191 -14.43 7.85 24.07
N THR A 192 -13.72 8.96 24.06
CA THR A 192 -14.14 10.24 24.66
C THR A 192 -14.61 11.23 23.59
N ASN A 193 -14.67 12.52 23.90
CA ASN A 193 -14.97 13.58 22.93
C ASN A 193 -13.81 13.88 21.96
N ALA A 194 -12.65 13.26 22.15
CA ALA A 194 -11.54 13.30 21.20
C ALA A 194 -11.82 12.38 19.98
N CYS A 195 -11.27 12.76 18.83
CA CYS A 195 -11.35 11.95 17.62
C CYS A 195 -10.64 10.62 17.80
N THR A 196 -11.37 9.54 17.54
CA THR A 196 -10.84 8.19 17.57
C THR A 196 -11.17 7.53 16.24
N THR A 197 -10.18 6.93 15.59
CA THR A 197 -10.41 6.10 14.41
C THR A 197 -10.54 4.66 14.89
N VAL A 198 -11.69 4.04 14.62
CA VAL A 198 -11.92 2.60 14.82
C VAL A 198 -11.66 1.91 13.50
N THR A 199 -10.59 1.11 13.45
CA THR A 199 -10.09 0.49 12.24
C THR A 199 -9.67 -0.96 12.50
N GLY A 200 -9.69 -1.77 11.45
CA GLY A 200 -9.23 -3.15 11.50
C GLY A 200 -9.32 -3.84 10.15
N THR A 201 -8.59 -4.94 10.02
CA THR A 201 -8.67 -5.84 8.86
C THR A 201 -9.40 -7.12 9.21
N PHE A 202 -10.10 -7.69 8.25
CA PHE A 202 -10.76 -8.99 8.39
C PHE A 202 -10.80 -9.73 7.05
N VAL A 203 -10.83 -11.06 7.11
CA VAL A 203 -11.05 -11.91 5.93
C VAL A 203 -12.56 -12.12 5.78
N ALA A 204 -13.11 -11.78 4.62
CA ALA A 204 -14.53 -11.95 4.34
C ALA A 204 -14.89 -13.43 4.18
N ALA A 205 -16.05 -13.83 4.72
CA ALA A 205 -16.62 -15.15 4.51
C ALA A 205 -17.24 -15.28 3.10
N GLY A 206 -17.60 -14.16 2.49
CA GLY A 206 -18.17 -14.07 1.15
C GLY A 206 -19.68 -13.80 1.17
N GLY A 207 -20.10 -12.96 0.23
CA GLY A 207 -21.50 -12.58 0.05
C GLY A 207 -21.98 -11.53 1.05
N GLU A 208 -21.14 -11.03 1.95
CA GLU A 208 -21.51 -9.92 2.82
C GLU A 208 -21.88 -8.71 1.97
N SER A 209 -23.10 -8.22 2.14
CA SER A 209 -23.69 -7.18 1.30
C SER A 209 -24.15 -5.97 2.12
N ARG A 210 -24.02 -6.04 3.45
CA ARG A 210 -24.48 -5.00 4.36
C ARG A 210 -23.49 -4.79 5.49
N ILE A 211 -23.40 -3.54 5.93
CA ILE A 211 -22.74 -3.13 7.17
C ILE A 211 -23.80 -2.76 8.22
N VAL A 212 -23.55 -3.13 9.48
CA VAL A 212 -24.30 -2.71 10.65
C VAL A 212 -23.31 -2.12 11.66
N ILE A 213 -23.60 -0.95 12.20
CA ILE A 213 -22.71 -0.23 13.13
C ILE A 213 -23.46 0.06 14.41
N GLY A 214 -22.80 -0.21 15.54
CA GLY A 214 -23.34 0.03 16.88
C GLY A 214 -22.53 -0.73 17.93
N ASN A 215 -23.10 -0.97 19.10
CA ASN A 215 -22.41 -1.66 20.19
C ASN A 215 -22.84 -3.13 20.30
N PHE A 216 -21.93 -4.04 20.00
CA PHE A 216 -22.18 -5.48 19.97
C PHE A 216 -21.89 -6.24 21.28
N ARG A 217 -21.52 -5.53 22.36
CA ARG A 217 -21.30 -6.15 23.70
C ARG A 217 -22.57 -6.06 24.53
N ASN A 218 -22.94 -7.01 25.38
CA ASN A 218 -24.04 -6.73 26.31
C ASN A 218 -23.64 -5.60 27.31
N ASN A 219 -24.58 -5.11 28.12
CA ASN A 219 -24.28 -4.05 29.09
C ASN A 219 -23.17 -4.43 30.08
N ALA A 220 -23.13 -5.69 30.55
CA ALA A 220 -22.11 -6.17 31.49
C ALA A 220 -20.70 -6.19 30.88
N SER A 221 -20.59 -6.36 29.57
CA SER A 221 -19.33 -6.36 28.83
C SER A 221 -19.01 -5.01 28.20
N THR A 222 -19.84 -3.97 28.40
CA THR A 222 -19.59 -2.63 27.87
C THR A 222 -18.84 -1.81 28.91
N THR A 223 -17.64 -1.31 28.58
CA THR A 223 -16.88 -0.46 29.51
C THR A 223 -17.38 0.98 29.40
N LEU A 224 -17.54 1.64 30.55
CA LEU A 224 -18.10 2.99 30.65
C LEU A 224 -17.17 3.90 31.46
N SER A 225 -17.14 5.19 31.13
CA SER A 225 -16.52 6.22 31.98
C SER A 225 -17.35 7.51 31.98
N GLY A 226 -17.25 8.29 33.06
CA GLY A 226 -18.07 9.48 33.29
C GLY A 226 -19.29 9.22 34.17
N ALA A 227 -20.19 10.20 34.26
CA ALA A 227 -21.34 10.17 35.17
C ALA A 227 -22.63 10.41 34.38
N GLY A 228 -23.25 9.36 33.85
CA GLY A 228 -24.48 9.44 33.07
C GLY A 228 -25.22 8.10 33.02
N SER A 229 -26.36 8.05 32.32
CA SER A 229 -27.16 6.82 32.14
C SER A 229 -27.19 6.29 30.70
N SER A 230 -26.62 7.04 29.76
CA SER A 230 -26.57 6.71 28.33
C SER A 230 -25.28 7.20 27.68
N ALA A 231 -24.83 6.51 26.63
CA ALA A 231 -23.73 6.95 25.78
C ALA A 231 -24.24 7.17 24.35
N TYR A 232 -23.83 8.29 23.75
CA TYR A 232 -24.18 8.67 22.38
C TYR A 232 -22.91 8.98 21.61
N MET A 233 -22.77 8.43 20.41
CA MET A 233 -21.60 8.62 19.56
C MET A 233 -21.97 9.30 18.26
N TYR A 234 -21.02 10.05 17.71
CA TYR A 234 -21.04 10.47 16.32
C TYR A 234 -20.09 9.60 15.50
N VAL A 235 -20.47 9.30 14.26
CA VAL A 235 -19.67 8.53 13.30
C VAL A 235 -19.65 9.21 11.93
N ASP A 236 -18.51 9.16 11.25
CA ASP A 236 -18.33 9.61 9.87
C ASP A 236 -17.05 8.99 9.24
N ASN A 237 -16.67 9.42 8.03
CA ASN A 237 -15.47 9.02 7.30
C ASN A 237 -15.35 7.49 7.17
N LEU A 238 -16.49 6.82 6.99
CA LEU A 238 -16.53 5.37 6.87
C LEU A 238 -15.92 4.93 5.55
N THR A 239 -15.02 3.95 5.64
CA THR A 239 -14.34 3.37 4.49
C THR A 239 -14.25 1.86 4.63
N LEU A 240 -14.39 1.17 3.51
CA LEU A 240 -14.12 -0.25 3.37
C LEU A 240 -13.43 -0.47 2.04
N TYR A 241 -12.18 -0.91 2.08
CA TYR A 241 -11.40 -1.25 0.90
C TYR A 241 -10.95 -2.70 0.98
N GLU A 242 -10.84 -3.33 -0.17
CA GLU A 242 -10.13 -4.59 -0.27
C GLU A 242 -8.63 -4.32 -0.08
N VAL A 243 -8.02 -5.07 0.83
CA VAL A 243 -6.57 -5.07 0.98
C VAL A 243 -6.06 -6.14 0.06
N ASN A 244 -5.37 -5.72 -0.99
CA ASN A 244 -4.44 -6.60 -1.68
C ASN A 244 -3.14 -6.55 -0.87
N PRO A 245 -2.85 -7.56 0.00
CA PRO A 245 -1.48 -7.70 0.45
C PRO A 245 -0.62 -7.79 -0.81
N LEU A 246 0.52 -7.11 -0.81
CA LEU A 246 1.51 -7.36 -1.86
C LEU A 246 1.71 -8.88 -1.89
N PRO A 247 1.44 -9.54 -3.02
CA PRO A 247 1.31 -10.98 -3.05
C PRO A 247 2.65 -11.67 -2.74
N ILE A 248 3.77 -10.94 -2.71
CA ILE A 248 5.03 -11.35 -2.08
C ILE A 248 5.63 -10.20 -1.29
N GLU A 249 6.29 -10.55 -0.19
CA GLU A 249 7.26 -9.68 0.48
C GLU A 249 8.68 -10.10 0.06
N LEU A 250 9.29 -9.36 -0.87
CA LEU A 250 10.62 -9.66 -1.42
C LEU A 250 11.71 -9.09 -0.50
N LEU A 251 12.55 -9.97 0.05
CA LEU A 251 13.69 -9.55 0.89
C LEU A 251 14.87 -9.09 0.06
N SER A 252 15.17 -9.80 -1.03
CA SER A 252 16.28 -9.43 -1.90
C SER A 252 16.13 -10.04 -3.29
N PHE A 253 16.68 -9.34 -4.27
CA PHE A 253 16.97 -9.86 -5.60
C PHE A 253 18.36 -9.34 -5.97
N ASN A 254 19.25 -10.23 -6.40
CA ASN A 254 20.64 -9.93 -6.71
C ASN A 254 21.11 -10.73 -7.93
N ALA A 255 22.09 -10.17 -8.63
CA ALA A 255 22.76 -10.81 -9.75
C ALA A 255 24.27 -10.71 -9.56
N THR A 256 24.98 -11.82 -9.76
CA THR A 256 26.45 -11.88 -9.66
C THR A 256 27.02 -12.58 -10.87
N CYS A 257 28.10 -12.06 -11.45
CA CYS A 257 28.79 -12.71 -12.56
C CYS A 257 29.93 -13.61 -12.06
N ALA A 258 30.01 -14.85 -12.55
CA ALA A 258 31.16 -15.74 -12.36
C ALA A 258 31.38 -16.58 -13.62
N GLU A 259 32.62 -16.66 -14.10
CA GLU A 259 32.98 -17.44 -15.30
C GLU A 259 32.11 -17.13 -16.54
N GLU A 260 31.86 -15.83 -16.79
CA GLU A 260 31.00 -15.35 -17.90
C GLU A 260 29.54 -15.84 -17.83
N LYS A 261 29.08 -16.23 -16.64
CA LYS A 261 27.68 -16.58 -16.38
C LYS A 261 27.12 -15.68 -15.30
N VAL A 262 25.90 -15.20 -15.49
CA VAL A 262 25.18 -14.50 -14.41
C VAL A 262 24.47 -15.53 -13.55
N GLN A 263 24.66 -15.44 -12.25
CA GLN A 263 23.83 -16.11 -11.26
C GLN A 263 22.87 -15.11 -10.65
N LEU A 264 21.58 -15.35 -10.83
CA LEU A 264 20.50 -14.62 -10.17
C LEU A 264 20.11 -15.35 -8.89
N VAL A 265 19.89 -14.60 -7.82
CA VAL A 265 19.40 -15.13 -6.55
C VAL A 265 18.35 -14.17 -5.97
N TRP A 266 17.27 -14.71 -5.45
CA TRP A 266 16.28 -13.93 -4.72
C TRP A 266 15.75 -14.69 -3.51
N THR A 267 15.22 -13.92 -2.57
CA THR A 267 14.63 -14.44 -1.34
C THR A 267 13.33 -13.72 -1.06
N THR A 268 12.28 -14.48 -0.78
CA THR A 268 10.99 -13.98 -0.33
C THR A 268 10.84 -14.24 1.17
N GLU A 269 10.25 -13.30 1.91
CA GLU A 269 9.87 -13.50 3.31
C GLU A 269 8.58 -14.33 3.40
N SER A 270 7.61 -13.96 2.59
CA SER A 270 6.34 -14.67 2.42
C SER A 270 5.84 -14.57 0.99
N GLU A 271 5.01 -15.54 0.59
CA GLU A 271 4.37 -15.61 -0.71
C GLU A 271 2.88 -15.91 -0.51
N ARG A 272 2.04 -15.26 -1.29
CA ARG A 272 0.59 -15.44 -1.27
C ARG A 272 0.07 -15.47 -2.70
N ASP A 273 -0.66 -16.52 -3.02
CA ASP A 273 -1.23 -16.76 -4.34
C ASP A 273 -0.23 -16.68 -5.51
N ASN A 274 1.08 -16.83 -5.23
CA ASN A 274 2.16 -16.75 -6.20
C ASN A 274 2.20 -18.01 -7.08
N ASP A 275 1.76 -17.88 -8.33
CA ASP A 275 1.84 -18.97 -9.30
C ASP A 275 3.30 -19.14 -9.77
N PHE A 276 3.92 -18.06 -10.24
CA PHE A 276 5.30 -18.08 -10.71
C PHE A 276 5.98 -16.73 -10.71
N PHE A 277 7.31 -16.78 -10.65
CA PHE A 277 8.20 -15.68 -11.00
C PHE A 277 8.53 -15.68 -12.49
N THR A 278 8.65 -14.50 -13.07
CA THR A 278 9.24 -14.29 -14.40
C THR A 278 10.47 -13.41 -14.26
N ILE A 279 11.60 -13.92 -14.76
CA ILE A 279 12.86 -13.21 -14.86
C ILE A 279 12.99 -12.70 -16.28
N GLU A 280 13.29 -11.41 -16.41
CA GLU A 280 13.57 -10.78 -17.69
C GLU A 280 14.93 -10.11 -17.68
N LYS A 281 15.59 -10.08 -18.84
CA LYS A 281 16.92 -9.51 -19.08
C LYS A 281 16.82 -8.44 -20.16
N SER A 282 17.65 -7.42 -20.05
CA SER A 282 17.86 -6.41 -21.08
C SER A 282 19.34 -6.10 -21.19
N CYS A 283 19.84 -5.95 -22.42
CA CYS A 283 21.23 -5.53 -22.69
C CYS A 283 21.35 -4.04 -23.04
N ASP A 284 20.23 -3.36 -23.27
CA ASP A 284 20.17 -1.93 -23.60
C ASP A 284 19.52 -1.08 -22.48
N GLY A 285 18.94 -1.73 -21.47
CA GLY A 285 18.18 -1.10 -20.38
C GLY A 285 16.74 -0.73 -20.75
N PHE A 286 16.30 -0.97 -22.00
CA PHE A 286 14.99 -0.57 -22.51
C PHE A 286 14.14 -1.78 -22.94
N SER A 287 14.74 -2.68 -23.70
CA SER A 287 14.09 -3.86 -24.28
C SER A 287 14.36 -5.07 -23.41
N PHE A 288 13.31 -5.57 -22.75
CA PHE A 288 13.40 -6.72 -21.86
C PHE A 288 12.87 -7.98 -22.56
N GLU A 289 13.69 -9.03 -22.54
CA GLU A 289 13.34 -10.37 -23.00
C GLU A 289 13.20 -11.33 -21.81
N LYS A 290 12.31 -12.32 -21.94
CA LYS A 290 12.12 -13.31 -20.88
C LYS A 290 13.27 -14.30 -20.86
N VAL A 291 13.91 -14.45 -19.69
CA VAL A 291 14.94 -15.47 -19.44
C VAL A 291 14.29 -16.78 -19.01
N ALA A 292 13.45 -16.72 -17.97
CA ALA A 292 12.81 -17.91 -17.43
C ALA A 292 11.53 -17.59 -16.66
N THR A 293 10.75 -18.64 -16.44
CA THR A 293 9.62 -18.67 -15.51
C THR A 293 9.91 -19.72 -14.46
N ILE A 294 9.79 -19.37 -13.18
CA ILE A 294 10.13 -20.21 -12.03
C ILE A 294 8.89 -20.34 -11.16
N PRO A 295 8.37 -21.56 -10.90
CA PRO A 295 7.21 -21.73 -10.04
C PRO A 295 7.43 -21.09 -8.67
N GLY A 296 6.40 -20.39 -8.19
CA GLY A 296 6.34 -19.89 -6.82
C GLY A 296 6.02 -20.99 -5.82
N ALA A 297 6.00 -20.64 -4.54
CA ALA A 297 5.54 -21.52 -3.47
C ALA A 297 4.00 -21.54 -3.33
N GLY A 298 3.25 -20.79 -4.16
CA GLY A 298 1.83 -20.59 -4.01
C GLY A 298 1.52 -19.74 -2.79
N ASN A 299 1.37 -20.39 -1.64
CA ASN A 299 1.17 -19.74 -0.34
C ASN A 299 2.23 -20.23 0.64
N SER A 300 3.13 -19.33 1.05
CA SER A 300 4.19 -19.59 2.02
C SER A 300 4.29 -18.47 3.04
N SER A 301 4.31 -18.81 4.32
CA SER A 301 4.70 -17.91 5.42
C SER A 301 6.14 -18.16 5.88
N VAL A 302 6.91 -18.95 5.13
CA VAL A 302 8.29 -19.30 5.40
C VAL A 302 9.17 -18.69 4.31
N THR A 303 10.34 -18.21 4.70
CA THR A 303 11.33 -17.65 3.79
C THR A 303 11.74 -18.66 2.72
N GLN A 304 11.59 -18.28 1.45
CA GLN A 304 11.99 -19.12 0.32
C GLN A 304 13.22 -18.54 -0.35
N HIS A 305 14.12 -19.43 -0.81
CA HIS A 305 15.33 -19.06 -1.52
C HIS A 305 15.31 -19.66 -2.93
N TYR A 306 15.59 -18.82 -3.91
CA TYR A 306 15.60 -19.21 -5.31
C TYR A 306 16.90 -18.81 -5.98
N SER A 307 17.27 -19.56 -7.01
CA SER A 307 18.45 -19.28 -7.81
C SER A 307 18.22 -19.67 -9.27
N LEU A 308 18.76 -18.86 -10.18
CA LEU A 308 18.67 -19.10 -11.61
C LEU A 308 19.99 -18.69 -12.30
N PRO A 309 20.71 -19.64 -12.93
CA PRO A 309 21.82 -19.29 -13.79
C PRO A 309 21.32 -18.79 -15.16
N ASP A 310 21.88 -17.68 -15.65
CA ASP A 310 21.81 -17.27 -17.05
C ASP A 310 23.13 -17.61 -17.75
N PRO A 311 23.15 -18.63 -18.62
CA PRO A 311 24.35 -19.06 -19.34
C PRO A 311 24.70 -18.17 -20.54
N GLN A 312 23.84 -17.23 -20.92
CA GLN A 312 24.06 -16.34 -22.06
C GLN A 312 23.86 -14.88 -21.64
N PRO A 313 24.65 -14.36 -20.68
CA PRO A 313 24.47 -12.99 -20.23
C PRO A 313 24.81 -11.99 -21.32
N CYS A 314 24.31 -10.75 -21.18
CA CYS A 314 24.72 -9.65 -22.03
C CYS A 314 26.24 -9.47 -21.99
N HIS A 315 26.83 -9.11 -23.13
CA HIS A 315 28.22 -8.68 -23.17
C HIS A 315 28.34 -7.30 -22.52
N GLY A 316 29.03 -7.20 -21.37
CA GLY A 316 29.10 -5.97 -20.57
C GLY A 316 27.98 -5.89 -19.54
N THR A 317 27.36 -4.72 -19.38
CA THR A 317 26.31 -4.50 -18.36
C THR A 317 24.98 -5.11 -18.82
N GLY A 318 24.48 -6.10 -18.09
CA GLY A 318 23.13 -6.62 -18.19
C GLY A 318 22.21 -6.07 -17.10
N TYR A 319 20.96 -5.85 -17.45
CA TYR A 319 19.88 -5.43 -16.55
C TYR A 319 18.92 -6.60 -16.39
N TYR A 320 18.62 -6.98 -15.15
CA TYR A 320 17.68 -8.05 -14.84
C TYR A 320 16.56 -7.50 -13.98
N ARG A 321 15.33 -7.92 -14.25
CA ARG A 321 14.19 -7.63 -13.38
C ARG A 321 13.47 -8.91 -13.02
N LEU A 322 12.93 -8.93 -11.81
CA LEU A 322 12.09 -9.99 -11.30
C LEU A 322 10.65 -9.51 -11.32
N SER A 323 9.73 -10.41 -11.66
CA SER A 323 8.30 -10.15 -11.54
C SER A 323 7.61 -11.39 -11.00
N GLN A 324 6.52 -11.20 -10.29
CA GLN A 324 5.62 -12.25 -9.83
C GLN A 324 4.36 -12.25 -10.69
N THR A 325 3.75 -13.42 -10.86
CA THR A 325 2.39 -13.57 -11.38
C THR A 325 1.57 -14.47 -10.47
N ASP A 326 0.39 -14.01 -10.09
CA ASP A 326 -0.53 -14.74 -9.22
C ASP A 326 -1.42 -15.72 -10.01
N TYR A 327 -2.09 -16.64 -9.31
CA TYR A 327 -3.06 -17.56 -9.93
C TYR A 327 -4.23 -16.87 -10.65
N ASN A 328 -4.50 -15.60 -10.32
CA ASN A 328 -5.53 -14.79 -10.98
C ASN A 328 -5.00 -14.00 -12.19
N GLY A 329 -3.70 -14.12 -12.50
CA GLY A 329 -3.03 -13.43 -13.60
C GLY A 329 -2.53 -12.02 -13.28
N ASN A 330 -2.72 -11.51 -12.06
CA ASN A 330 -2.14 -10.24 -11.63
C ASN A 330 -0.61 -10.35 -11.63
N ARG A 331 0.05 -9.30 -12.13
CA ARG A 331 1.50 -9.26 -12.27
C ARG A 331 2.08 -8.06 -11.56
N GLU A 332 3.10 -8.29 -10.75
CA GLU A 332 3.89 -7.25 -10.09
C GLU A 332 5.35 -7.33 -10.56
N VAL A 333 5.98 -6.18 -10.78
CA VAL A 333 7.39 -6.08 -11.18
C VAL A 333 8.18 -5.46 -10.04
N PHE A 334 9.23 -6.13 -9.60
CA PHE A 334 10.14 -5.66 -8.56
C PHE A 334 11.27 -4.82 -9.16
N ASP A 335 12.06 -4.21 -8.27
CA ASP A 335 13.24 -3.44 -8.65
C ASP A 335 14.22 -4.28 -9.49
N LEU A 336 14.85 -3.61 -10.45
CA LEU A 336 15.85 -4.21 -11.32
C LEU A 336 17.23 -4.23 -10.65
N VAL A 337 18.04 -5.20 -11.04
CA VAL A 337 19.45 -5.29 -10.67
C VAL A 337 20.33 -5.23 -11.90
N THR A 338 21.53 -4.68 -11.73
CA THR A 338 22.53 -4.62 -12.79
C THR A 338 23.70 -5.53 -12.47
N VAL A 339 24.25 -6.15 -13.49
CA VAL A 339 25.44 -7.00 -13.37
C VAL A 339 26.27 -6.85 -14.64
N SER A 340 27.57 -6.66 -14.49
CA SER A 340 28.48 -6.65 -15.63
C SER A 340 29.15 -8.01 -15.76
N CYS A 341 28.90 -8.69 -16.88
CA CYS A 341 29.60 -9.91 -17.26
C CYS A 341 30.53 -9.62 -18.43
N GLY A 342 31.81 -9.53 -18.11
CA GLY A 342 32.87 -9.31 -19.08
C GLY A 342 33.69 -8.05 -18.80
N ASN A 343 34.91 -8.09 -19.31
CA ASN A 343 35.76 -6.91 -19.43
C ASN A 343 35.28 -6.10 -20.64
N ALA A 344 34.08 -5.51 -20.59
CA ALA A 344 33.83 -4.40 -21.49
C ALA A 344 34.86 -3.34 -21.10
N THR A 345 35.91 -3.19 -21.93
CA THR A 345 37.00 -2.26 -21.68
C THR A 345 36.51 -0.83 -21.90
N GLU A 346 35.62 -0.36 -21.02
CA GLU A 346 35.33 1.06 -20.94
C GLU A 346 36.63 1.76 -20.52
N ALA A 347 37.10 2.62 -21.41
CA ALA A 347 38.32 3.37 -21.22
C ALA A 347 38.00 4.86 -21.32
N LEU A 348 38.42 5.62 -20.33
CA LEU A 348 38.33 7.08 -20.37
C LEU A 348 39.39 7.62 -21.32
N LEU A 349 38.97 8.36 -22.34
CA LEU A 349 39.84 9.01 -23.31
C LEU A 349 40.05 10.49 -22.95
N TYR A 350 41.29 10.89 -22.69
CA TYR A 350 41.63 12.30 -22.41
C TYR A 350 43.10 12.64 -22.70
N PRO A 351 43.46 13.90 -22.99
CA PRO A 351 42.54 14.99 -23.31
C PRO A 351 41.90 14.77 -24.68
N ASN A 352 40.71 15.34 -24.85
CA ASN A 352 40.01 15.42 -26.12
C ASN A 352 39.40 16.82 -26.24
N PRO A 353 39.96 17.72 -27.07
CA PRO A 353 40.94 17.46 -28.14
C PRO A 353 42.36 17.12 -27.67
N ALA A 354 43.05 16.26 -28.43
CA ALA A 354 44.45 15.89 -28.24
C ALA A 354 45.39 16.77 -29.09
N SER A 355 46.51 17.24 -28.54
CA SER A 355 47.51 18.02 -29.28
C SER A 355 48.67 17.17 -29.79
N THR A 356 49.38 16.50 -28.88
CA THR A 356 50.49 15.60 -29.22
C THR A 356 50.18 14.15 -28.89
N SER A 357 49.33 13.90 -27.90
CA SER A 357 48.95 12.57 -27.44
C SER A 357 47.61 12.59 -26.73
N PHE A 358 46.99 11.42 -26.58
CA PHE A 358 45.89 11.17 -25.65
C PHE A 358 46.20 9.94 -24.80
N SER A 359 45.49 9.80 -23.68
CA SER A 359 45.54 8.65 -22.79
C SER A 359 44.20 7.92 -22.78
N LEU A 360 44.27 6.59 -22.76
CA LEU A 360 43.17 5.69 -22.45
C LEU A 360 43.39 5.12 -21.06
N MET A 361 42.47 5.39 -20.14
CA MET A 361 42.46 4.82 -18.79
C MET A 361 41.33 3.80 -18.67
N GLY A 362 41.68 2.53 -18.54
CA GLY A 362 40.74 1.41 -18.45
C GLY A 362 41.50 0.09 -18.35
N ASN A 363 40.80 -1.03 -18.21
CA ASN A 363 41.41 -2.36 -18.11
C ASN A 363 41.74 -2.94 -19.49
N LEU A 364 42.80 -2.43 -20.12
CA LEU A 364 43.22 -2.79 -21.48
C LEU A 364 43.98 -4.13 -21.50
N ASN A 365 43.57 -5.05 -22.38
CA ASN A 365 44.19 -6.35 -22.52
C ASN A 365 45.10 -6.44 -23.76
N ALA A 366 46.08 -7.35 -23.72
CA ALA A 366 47.05 -7.53 -24.79
C ALA A 366 46.49 -8.03 -26.13
N LYS A 367 45.24 -8.49 -26.12
CA LYS A 367 44.52 -8.95 -27.31
C LYS A 367 43.50 -7.92 -27.82
N ASP A 368 43.31 -6.81 -27.12
CA ASP A 368 42.37 -5.78 -27.57
C ASP A 368 42.89 -5.14 -28.87
N GLN A 369 41.96 -4.80 -29.77
CA GLN A 369 42.24 -4.03 -30.98
C GLN A 369 41.99 -2.55 -30.71
N LEU A 370 42.99 -1.71 -30.97
CA LEU A 370 42.89 -0.27 -30.86
C LEU A 370 43.20 0.39 -32.20
N GLN A 371 42.19 0.92 -32.87
CA GLN A 371 42.27 1.39 -34.25
C GLN A 371 41.70 2.79 -34.42
N LEU A 372 42.37 3.64 -35.17
CA LEU A 372 41.94 5.00 -35.46
C LEU A 372 41.46 5.11 -36.91
N PHE A 373 40.24 5.60 -37.09
CA PHE A 373 39.61 5.78 -38.38
C PHE A 373 39.36 7.26 -38.67
N SER A 374 39.44 7.65 -39.95
CA SER A 374 39.04 8.96 -40.43
C SER A 374 37.52 9.13 -40.34
N SER A 375 37.02 10.37 -40.50
CA SER A 375 35.58 10.64 -40.58
C SER A 375 34.87 9.89 -41.71
N ASN A 376 35.62 9.43 -42.73
CA ASN A 376 35.10 8.68 -43.87
C ASN A 376 35.24 7.16 -43.69
N GLY A 377 35.70 6.68 -42.52
CA GLY A 377 35.83 5.26 -42.20
C GLY A 377 37.12 4.59 -42.69
N GLU A 378 38.09 5.36 -43.20
CA GLU A 378 39.38 4.82 -43.60
C GLU A 378 40.28 4.60 -42.37
N LEU A 379 40.97 3.46 -42.30
CA LEU A 379 41.91 3.18 -41.22
C LEU A 379 43.14 4.10 -41.35
N VAL A 380 43.33 4.98 -40.37
CA VAL A 380 44.44 5.95 -40.31
C VAL A 380 45.66 5.34 -39.63
N ARG A 381 45.44 4.62 -38.52
CA ARG A 381 46.51 3.97 -37.75
C ARG A 381 45.96 2.85 -36.89
N ASP A 382 46.74 1.78 -36.75
CA ASP A 382 46.49 0.68 -35.81
C ASP A 382 47.50 0.77 -34.66
N PHE A 383 47.00 0.83 -33.43
CA PHE A 383 47.76 0.94 -32.18
C PHE A 383 47.74 -0.36 -31.36
N SER A 384 47.19 -1.45 -31.90
CA SER A 384 47.00 -2.70 -31.15
C SER A 384 48.32 -3.29 -30.64
N ASN A 385 49.44 -3.04 -31.34
CA ASN A 385 50.78 -3.45 -30.89
C ASN A 385 51.26 -2.71 -29.63
N GLN A 386 50.66 -1.57 -29.26
CA GLN A 386 51.02 -0.84 -28.04
C GLN A 386 50.38 -1.43 -26.79
N LEU A 387 49.52 -2.44 -26.94
CA LEU A 387 48.81 -3.09 -25.85
C LEU A 387 49.55 -4.31 -25.27
N GLU A 388 50.84 -4.52 -25.58
CA GLU A 388 51.59 -5.62 -24.96
C GLU A 388 51.49 -5.62 -23.41
N GLY A 389 50.91 -6.69 -22.87
CA GLY A 389 50.59 -6.85 -21.44
C GLY A 389 49.27 -6.19 -21.00
N ALA A 390 48.72 -6.60 -19.85
CA ALA A 390 47.56 -5.93 -19.27
C ALA A 390 47.96 -4.52 -18.79
N LYS A 391 47.22 -3.48 -19.19
CA LYS A 391 47.49 -2.08 -18.86
C LYS A 391 46.27 -1.41 -18.27
N THR A 392 46.47 -0.62 -17.22
CA THR A 392 45.44 0.28 -16.66
C THR A 392 45.44 1.67 -17.31
N MET A 393 46.50 1.98 -18.06
CA MET A 393 46.67 3.24 -18.78
C MET A 393 47.57 3.04 -20.01
N LEU A 394 47.15 3.58 -21.16
CA LEU A 394 47.93 3.65 -22.39
C LEU A 394 47.98 5.09 -22.90
N THR A 395 49.17 5.63 -23.12
CA THR A 395 49.37 6.93 -23.79
C THR A 395 49.70 6.70 -25.26
N VAL A 396 48.93 7.32 -26.14
CA VAL A 396 49.02 7.17 -27.60
C VAL A 396 49.50 8.49 -28.22
N ASP A 397 50.61 8.43 -28.94
CA ASP A 397 51.17 9.55 -29.69
C ASP A 397 50.45 9.75 -31.03
N VAL A 398 49.94 10.97 -31.25
CA VAL A 398 49.22 11.36 -32.47
C VAL A 398 50.00 12.35 -33.34
N ARG A 399 51.28 12.62 -33.02
CA ARG A 399 52.15 13.42 -33.88
C ARG A 399 52.24 12.80 -35.28
N GLY A 400 52.16 13.68 -36.29
CA GLY A 400 52.13 13.28 -37.70
C GLY A 400 50.76 12.83 -38.20
N ILE A 401 49.70 12.88 -37.37
CA ILE A 401 48.31 12.75 -37.81
C ILE A 401 47.77 14.18 -38.02
N SER A 402 47.15 14.43 -39.18
CA SER A 402 46.61 15.76 -39.51
C SER A 402 45.51 16.18 -38.51
N PRO A 403 45.38 17.48 -38.18
CA PRO A 403 44.27 17.96 -37.37
C PRO A 403 42.91 17.60 -37.96
N GLY A 404 41.96 17.20 -37.12
CA GLY A 404 40.65 16.74 -37.57
C GLY A 404 39.90 15.94 -36.51
N VAL A 405 38.73 15.42 -36.92
CA VAL A 405 37.88 14.55 -36.10
C VAL A 405 38.01 13.11 -36.60
N TYR A 406 38.26 12.20 -35.66
CA TYR A 406 38.52 10.78 -35.89
C TYR A 406 37.61 9.91 -35.02
N LEU A 407 37.49 8.64 -35.39
CA LEU A 407 36.82 7.62 -34.60
C LEU A 407 37.87 6.63 -34.09
N LEU A 408 38.03 6.54 -32.77
CA LEU A 408 38.88 5.55 -32.12
C LEU A 408 38.04 4.35 -31.72
N ARG A 409 38.34 3.20 -32.31
CA ARG A 409 37.68 1.91 -32.06
C ARG A 409 38.52 1.11 -31.08
N LEU A 410 37.94 0.74 -29.95
CA LEU A 410 38.50 -0.22 -29.00
C LEU A 410 37.62 -1.47 -28.99
N ALA A 411 38.17 -2.62 -29.36
CA ALA A 411 37.44 -3.89 -29.38
C ALA A 411 38.21 -4.97 -28.63
N GLY A 412 37.58 -5.60 -27.65
CA GLY A 412 38.14 -6.78 -27.00
C GLY A 412 37.93 -8.03 -27.86
N GLU A 413 38.59 -9.13 -27.50
CA GLU A 413 38.42 -10.43 -28.17
C GLU A 413 36.95 -10.88 -28.02
N GLY A 414 36.19 -10.85 -29.11
CA GLY A 414 34.78 -11.27 -29.13
C GLY A 414 33.77 -10.28 -28.53
N SER A 415 34.17 -9.04 -28.23
CA SER A 415 33.25 -7.99 -27.76
C SER A 415 32.88 -6.99 -28.86
N ASP A 416 31.72 -6.36 -28.74
CA ASP A 416 31.34 -5.25 -29.60
C ASP A 416 32.32 -4.08 -29.42
N PRO A 417 32.73 -3.43 -30.52
CA PRO A 417 33.67 -2.32 -30.43
C PRO A 417 33.04 -1.09 -29.75
N ILE A 418 33.75 -0.52 -28.78
CA ILE A 418 33.46 0.82 -28.26
C ILE A 418 34.11 1.85 -29.18
N ILE A 419 33.34 2.87 -29.58
CA ILE A 419 33.80 3.93 -30.47
C ILE A 419 33.85 5.26 -29.71
N TYR A 420 35.04 5.86 -29.66
CA TYR A 420 35.25 7.20 -29.13
C TYR A 420 35.42 8.20 -30.27
N LYS A 421 34.78 9.36 -30.17
CA LYS A 421 35.08 10.49 -31.05
C LYS A 421 36.32 11.21 -30.52
N LEU A 422 37.40 11.28 -31.30
CA LEU A 422 38.65 11.94 -30.95
C LEU A 422 38.87 13.16 -31.86
N ALA A 423 39.06 14.35 -31.28
CA ALA A 423 39.53 15.53 -31.99
C ALA A 423 41.05 15.67 -31.82
N ILE A 424 41.78 15.87 -32.91
CA ILE A 424 43.22 16.16 -32.92
C ILE A 424 43.44 17.60 -33.38
N GLN A 425 44.20 18.38 -32.64
CA GLN A 425 44.55 19.78 -32.92
C GLN A 425 46.07 19.97 -32.90
N GLN A 426 46.59 21.01 -33.58
CA GLN A 426 48.01 21.36 -33.55
C GLN A 426 48.38 22.20 -32.34
#